data_AF-A0A1V8UFV4-F1
#
_entry.id   AF-A0A1V8UFV4-F1
#
_cell.length_a   1.000
_cell.length_b   1.000
_cell.length_c   1.000
_cell.angle_alpha   90.00
_cell.angle_beta   90.00
_cell.angle_gamma   90.00
#
_symmetry.space_group_name_H-M   'P 1'
#
loop_
_entity.id
_entity.type
_entity.pdbx_description
1 polymer ?
#
loop_
_entity_poly.entity_id
_entity_poly.type
_entity_poly.pdbx_seq_one_letter_code
_entity_poly.pdbx_strand_id
1 'polypeptide(L)' 'MSVPLKYAPWCSDVELAFYTSLAHIKITHDKLDSSARKVLGLYEVQPKDAPERSMRMQIHGNALTTDEY' A
#
# COMPACT_ATOMS: atom_id res chain seq x y z
N MET A 1 18.88 -25.93 -22.14
CA MET A 1 19.04 -25.43 -20.76
C MET A 1 17.68 -24.95 -20.28
N SER A 2 17.17 -25.43 -19.14
CA SER A 2 15.91 -24.89 -18.58
C SER A 2 16.20 -23.58 -17.83
N VAL A 3 15.31 -22.60 -18.00
CA VAL A 3 15.37 -21.36 -17.21
C VAL A 3 14.60 -21.61 -15.92
N PRO A 4 15.20 -21.38 -14.74
CA PRO A 4 14.49 -21.54 -13.48
C PRO A 4 13.36 -20.52 -13.36
N LEU A 5 12.24 -20.96 -12.77
CA LEU A 5 11.10 -20.09 -12.46
C LEU A 5 11.57 -18.92 -11.58
N LYS A 6 11.19 -17.70 -11.96
CA LYS A 6 11.48 -16.48 -11.20
C LYS A 6 10.19 -15.90 -10.66
N TYR A 7 10.25 -15.41 -9.42
CA TYR A 7 9.15 -14.71 -8.77
C TYR A 7 9.49 -13.22 -8.71
N ALA A 8 8.50 -12.36 -8.94
CA ALA A 8 8.67 -10.93 -8.76
C ALA A 8 8.30 -10.54 -7.31
N PRO A 9 9.12 -9.70 -6.63
CA PRO A 9 8.71 -9.10 -5.37
C PRO A 9 7.59 -8.08 -5.61
N TRP A 10 6.75 -7.85 -4.61
CA TRP A 10 5.78 -6.76 -4.66
C TRP A 10 6.40 -5.47 -4.11
N CYS A 11 6.07 -4.33 -4.71
CA CYS A 11 6.44 -3.01 -4.23
C CYS A 11 5.18 -2.15 -4.10
N SER A 12 5.21 -1.16 -3.22
CA SER A 12 4.13 -0.18 -3.08
C SER A 12 4.59 1.23 -3.43
N ASP A 13 3.65 2.02 -3.94
CA ASP A 13 3.74 3.47 -4.05
C ASP A 13 2.72 4.07 -3.08
N VAL A 14 3.20 4.90 -2.16
CA VAL A 14 2.40 5.43 -1.05
C VAL A 14 2.29 6.94 -1.21
N GLU A 15 1.07 7.45 -1.30
CA GLU A 15 0.84 8.88 -1.39
C GLU A 15 1.23 9.59 -0.10
N LEU A 16 1.73 10.83 -0.21
CA LEU A 16 2.04 11.64 0.96
C LEU A 16 0.83 11.80 1.89
N ALA A 17 -0.37 11.95 1.31
CA ALA A 17 -1.61 12.11 2.06
C ALA A 17 -1.92 10.93 2.99
N PHE A 18 -1.48 9.71 2.65
CA PHE A 18 -1.66 8.54 3.50
C PHE A 18 -0.95 8.71 4.84
N TYR A 19 0.26 9.26 4.86
CA TYR A 19 1.02 9.48 6.09
C TYR A 19 0.34 10.51 6.99
N THR A 20 -0.28 11.54 6.42
CA THR A 20 -1.07 12.52 7.18
C THR A 20 -2.28 11.86 7.83
N SER A 21 -3.05 11.07 7.07
CA SER A 21 -4.20 10.31 7.59
C SER A 21 -3.77 9.33 8.69
N LEU A 22 -2.67 8.61 8.50
CA LEU A 22 -2.12 7.67 9.48
C LEU A 22 -1.65 8.38 10.75
N ALA A 23 -0.97 9.52 10.63
CA ALA A 23 -0.51 10.30 11.77
C ALA A 23 -1.69 10.82 12.60
N HIS A 24 -2.72 11.37 11.94
CA HIS A 24 -3.94 11.82 12.60
C HIS A 24 -4.55 10.69 13.43
N ILE A 25 -4.77 9.53 12.80
CA ILE A 25 -5.36 8.36 13.47
C ILE A 25 -4.48 7.84 14.63
N LYS A 26 -3.15 7.82 14.46
CA LYS A 26 -2.24 7.38 15.54
C LYS A 26 -2.32 8.27 16.77
N ILE A 27 -2.47 9.59 16.55
CA ILE A 27 -2.57 10.58 17.62
C ILE A 27 -3.96 10.51 18.29
N THR A 28 -5.03 10.45 17.49
CA THR A 28 -6.40 10.61 17.99
C THR A 28 -7.02 9.32 18.52
N HIS A 29 -6.67 8.17 17.93
CA HIS A 29 -7.30 6.88 18.26
C HIS A 29 -6.32 5.88 18.89
N ASP A 30 -5.13 5.70 18.31
CA ASP A 30 -4.20 4.67 18.79
C ASP A 30 -3.42 5.08 20.03
N LYS A 31 -3.45 6.37 20.42
CA LYS A 31 -2.64 6.90 21.52
C LYS A 31 -1.15 6.52 21.37
N LEU A 32 -0.66 6.60 20.13
CA LEU A 32 0.70 6.25 19.73
C LEU A 32 1.09 4.77 19.91
N ASP A 33 0.11 3.88 20.07
CA ASP A 33 0.35 2.44 20.12
C ASP A 33 0.72 1.84 18.74
N SER A 34 1.24 0.62 18.76
CA SER A 34 1.50 -0.23 17.59
C SER A 34 0.25 -0.96 17.08
N SER A 35 -0.91 -0.31 17.08
CA SER A 35 -2.16 -0.86 16.57
C SER A 35 -2.04 -1.32 15.12
N ALA A 36 -2.49 -2.54 14.83
CA ALA A 36 -2.64 -3.02 13.47
C ALA A 36 -3.84 -2.31 12.81
N ARG A 37 -3.66 -1.87 11.55
CA ARG A 37 -4.72 -1.23 10.76
C ARG A 37 -4.79 -1.86 9.37
N LYS A 38 -6.02 -2.06 8.90
CA LYS A 38 -6.27 -2.46 7.52
C LYS A 38 -5.92 -1.31 6.58
N VAL A 39 -5.25 -1.63 5.48
CA VAL A 39 -4.90 -0.68 4.43
C VAL A 39 -5.41 -1.23 3.12
N LEU A 40 -6.28 -0.48 2.45
CA LEU A 40 -6.77 -0.81 1.13
C LEU A 40 -5.77 -0.33 0.09
N GLY A 41 -5.17 -1.27 -0.64
CA GLY A 41 -4.31 -0.98 -1.77
C GLY A 41 -5.01 -1.25 -3.11
N LEU A 42 -4.73 -0.42 -4.11
CA LEU A 42 -5.13 -0.64 -5.50
C LEU A 42 -3.99 -1.33 -6.25
N TYR A 43 -4.27 -2.49 -6.82
CA TYR A 43 -3.34 -3.20 -7.67
C TYR A 43 -3.81 -3.13 -9.12
N GLU A 44 -3.01 -2.49 -9.96
CA GLU A 44 -3.23 -2.41 -11.40
C GLU A 44 -1.92 -2.65 -12.14
N VAL A 45 -1.98 -3.48 -13.19
CA VAL A 45 -0.84 -3.67 -14.08
C VAL A 45 -0.80 -2.50 -15.04
N GLN A 46 0.30 -1.75 -15.06
CA GLN A 46 0.50 -0.63 -16.00
C GLN A 46 1.40 -1.09 -17.15
N PRO A 47 0.86 -1.48 -18.32
CA PRO A 47 1.65 -2.14 -19.37
C PRO A 47 2.61 -1.19 -20.09
N LYS A 48 2.43 0.13 -19.91
CA LYS A 48 3.28 1.17 -20.48
C LYS A 48 4.49 1.50 -19.60
N ASP A 49 4.48 1.05 -18.34
CA ASP A 49 5.58 1.25 -17.42
C ASP A 49 6.67 0.20 -17.64
N ALA A 50 7.88 0.54 -17.19
CA ALA A 50 8.97 -0.42 -17.15
C ALA A 50 8.61 -1.63 -16.24
N PRO A 51 9.10 -2.85 -16.51
CA PRO A 51 8.70 -4.06 -15.79
C PRO A 51 8.84 -3.98 -14.26
N GLU A 52 9.81 -3.21 -13.77
CA GLU A 52 10.05 -2.96 -12.35
C GLU A 52 9.03 -2.00 -11.69
N ARG A 53 8.21 -1.31 -12.48
CA ARG A 53 7.15 -0.41 -12.02
C ARG A 53 5.74 -0.84 -12.43
N SER A 54 5.61 -1.70 -13.44
CA SER A 54 4.32 -2.11 -14.00
C SER A 54 3.44 -2.95 -13.06
N MET A 55 3.86 -3.24 -11.82
CA MET A 55 3.19 -4.14 -10.88
C MET A 55 3.19 -3.62 -9.42
N ARG A 56 3.08 -2.30 -9.22
CA ARG A 56 3.15 -1.68 -7.89
C ARG A 56 1.77 -1.50 -7.26
N MET A 57 1.67 -1.79 -5.96
CA MET A 57 0.48 -1.54 -5.15
C MET A 57 0.38 -0.05 -4.83
N GLN A 58 -0.73 0.60 -5.19
CA GLN A 58 -0.97 2.00 -4.87
C GLN A 58 -1.70 2.12 -3.53
N ILE A 59 -1.17 2.95 -2.63
CA ILE A 59 -1.78 3.26 -1.33
C ILE A 59 -2.14 4.75 -1.33
N HIS A 60 -3.45 5.03 -1.45
CA HIS A 60 -3.98 6.39 -1.50
C HIS A 60 -4.22 6.99 -0.10
N GLY A 61 -4.43 8.30 -0.04
CA GLY A 61 -4.69 9.02 1.21
C GLY A 61 -5.90 8.53 2.02
N ASN A 62 -6.88 7.92 1.36
CA ASN A 62 -8.09 7.33 1.97
C ASN A 62 -7.99 5.81 2.17
N ALA A 63 -6.80 5.23 2.06
CA ALA A 63 -6.59 3.78 2.18
C ALA A 63 -6.83 3.21 3.59
N LEU A 64 -6.96 4.06 4.61
CA LEU A 64 -7.30 3.64 5.98
C LEU A 64 -8.82 3.50 6.10
N THR A 65 -9.31 2.29 5.85
CA THR A 65 -10.74 1.98 5.90
C THR A 65 -11.19 1.75 7.34
N THR A 66 -12.32 2.34 7.74
CA THR A 66 -12.98 2.04 9.01
C THR A 66 -13.75 0.73 8.87
N ASP A 67 -13.62 -0.18 9.85
CA ASP A 67 -14.43 -1.40 9.96
C ASP A 67 -15.84 -1.09 10.51
N GLU A 68 -16.45 0.02 10.08
CA GLU A 68 -17.85 0.33 10.44
C GLU A 68 -18.76 -0.40 9.46
N TYR A 69 -19.30 -1.54 9.92
CA TYR A 69 -20.39 -2.27 9.27
C TYR A 69 -21.72 -1.87 9.88
#